data_AF-A0A1V6IM96-F1
#
_entry.id   AF-A0A1V6IM96-F1
#
_cell.length_a   1.000
_cell.length_b   1.000
_cell.length_c   1.000
_cell.angle_alpha   90.00
_cell.angle_beta   90.00
_cell.angle_gamma   90.00
#
_symmetry.space_group_name_H-M   'P 1'
#
loop_
_entity.id
_entity.type
_entity.pdbx_description
1 polymer ?
#
loop_
_entity_poly.entity_id
_entity_poly.type
_entity_poly.pdbx_seq_one_letter_code
_entity_poly.pdbx_strand_id
1 'polypeptide(L)' 'MIRFERLPENIHEKIHLLSDALAKEPNISFAYLFGGLLRKRKNPFSDIDIAVFVKNMNKFDYLDLFEK' A
#
# COMPACT_ATOMS: atom_id res chain seq x y z
N MET A 1 5.51 5.00 12.36
CA MET A 1 4.75 5.50 13.54
C MET A 1 3.72 4.44 13.86
N ILE A 2 3.88 3.72 14.99
CA ILE A 2 3.04 2.56 15.31
C ILE A 2 1.62 3.06 15.64
N ARG A 3 0.64 2.75 14.79
CA ARG A 3 -0.78 2.97 15.10
C ARG A 3 -1.27 1.75 15.87
N PHE A 4 -1.84 1.97 17.05
CA PHE A 4 -2.42 0.89 17.87
C PHE A 4 -3.87 0.54 17.46
N GLU A 5 -4.30 0.98 16.28
CA GLU A 5 -5.62 0.63 15.77
C GLU A 5 -5.57 -0.73 15.08
N ARG A 6 -6.56 -1.57 15.39
CA ARG A 6 -6.69 -2.88 14.78
C ARG A 6 -6.97 -2.71 13.29
N LEU A 7 -6.30 -3.51 12.45
CA LEU A 7 -6.65 -3.55 11.03
C LEU A 7 -8.14 -3.89 10.84
N PRO A 8 -8.85 -3.21 9.93
CA PRO A 8 -10.22 -3.55 9.58
C PRO A 8 -10.33 -5.01 9.14
N GLU A 9 -11.41 -5.69 9.51
CA GLU A 9 -11.62 -7.09 9.12
C GLU A 9 -11.66 -7.27 7.60
N ASN A 10 -12.17 -6.27 6.88
CA ASN A 10 -12.25 -6.23 5.43
C ASN A 10 -11.01 -5.64 4.74
N ILE A 11 -9.84 -5.64 5.39
CA ILE A 11 -8.64 -5.02 4.81
C ILE A 11 -8.23 -5.65 3.47
N HIS A 12 -8.44 -6.95 3.28
CA HIS A 12 -8.14 -7.62 2.00
C HIS A 12 -9.00 -7.10 0.86
N GLU A 13 -10.27 -6.83 1.12
CA GLU A 13 -11.17 -6.24 0.12
C GLU A 13 -10.73 -4.82 -0.22
N LYS A 14 -10.33 -4.04 0.80
CA LYS A 14 -9.86 -2.67 0.62
C LYS A 14 -8.52 -2.58 -0.11
N ILE A 15 -7.65 -3.58 -0.01
CA ILE A 15 -6.37 -3.61 -0.75
C ILE A 15 -6.60 -3.56 -2.27
N HIS A 16 -7.71 -4.09 -2.77
CA HIS A 16 -8.04 -3.99 -4.19
C HIS A 16 -8.23 -2.54 -4.64
N LEU A 17 -8.75 -1.66 -3.78
CA LEU A 17 -8.90 -0.23 -4.08
C LEU A 17 -7.54 0.46 -4.29
N LEU A 18 -6.49 -0.04 -3.62
CA LEU A 18 -5.14 0.47 -3.78
C LEU A 18 -4.59 0.17 -5.18
N SER A 19 -4.95 -0.99 -5.76
CA SER A 19 -4.56 -1.36 -7.11
C SER A 19 -5.06 -0.33 -8.13
N ASP A 20 -6.32 0.08 -8.03
CA ASP A 20 -6.91 1.07 -8.93
C ASP A 20 -6.28 2.45 -8.80
N ALA A 21 -5.92 2.85 -7.57
CA ALA A 21 -5.23 4.12 -7.32
C ALA A 21 -3.82 4.13 -7.91
N LEU A 22 -3.02 3.09 -7.64
CA LEU A 22 -1.65 2.98 -8.13
C LEU A 22 -1.58 2.82 -9.65
N ALA A 23 -2.55 2.12 -10.25
CA ALA A 23 -2.62 1.93 -11.70
C ALA A 23 -2.90 3.23 -12.48
N LYS A 24 -3.53 4.23 -11.84
CA LYS A 24 -3.78 5.53 -12.45
C LYS A 24 -2.54 6.43 -12.50
N GLU A 25 -1.48 6.08 -11.77
CA GLU A 25 -0.26 6.89 -11.76
C GLU A 25 0.75 6.45 -12.82
N PRO A 26 0.99 7.26 -13.86
CA PRO A 26 1.82 6.85 -15.01
C PRO A 26 3.29 6.61 -14.65
N ASN A 27 3.77 7.21 -13.56
CA ASN A 27 5.14 7.06 -13.08
C ASN A 27 5.35 5.75 -12.30
N ILE A 28 4.28 5.06 -11.89
CA ILE A 28 4.36 3.73 -11.26
C ILE A 28 4.39 2.67 -12.36
N SER A 29 5.30 1.70 -12.27
CA SER A 29 5.32 0.56 -13.19
C SER A 29 4.64 -0.67 -12.60
N PHE A 30 4.91 -0.95 -11.33
CA PHE A 30 4.26 -2.01 -10.57
C PHE A 30 4.38 -1.74 -9.08
N ALA A 31 3.52 -2.39 -8.31
CA ALA A 31 3.61 -2.44 -6.86
C ALA A 31 3.32 -3.86 -6.38
N TYR A 32 3.90 -4.26 -5.26
CA TYR A 32 3.58 -5.53 -4.63
C TYR A 32 3.41 -5.38 -3.12
N LEU A 33 2.41 -6.11 -2.61
CA LEU A 33 2.19 -6.27 -1.19
C LEU A 33 3.24 -7.24 -0.64
N PHE A 34 3.82 -6.91 0.50
CA PHE A 34 4.74 -7.78 1.22
C PHE A 34 4.48 -7.71 2.74
N GLY A 35 5.37 -8.31 3.53
CA GLY A 35 5.34 -8.15 4.98
C GLY A 35 4.35 -9.04 5.73
N GLY A 36 4.00 -8.60 6.93
CA GLY A 36 3.30 -9.41 7.93
C GLY A 36 1.88 -9.80 7.55
N LEU A 37 1.20 -8.97 6.77
CA LEU A 37 -0.19 -9.18 6.36
C LEU A 37 -0.39 -10.44 5.48
N LEU A 38 0.65 -10.84 4.74
CA LEU A 38 0.63 -12.04 3.90
C LEU A 38 0.81 -13.34 4.70
N ARG A 39 1.19 -13.26 5.99
CA ARG A 39 1.40 -14.44 6.82
C ARG A 39 0.06 -15.04 7.24
N LYS A 40 -0.01 -16.38 7.31
CA LYS A 40 -1.21 -17.14 7.74
C LYS A 40 -1.79 -16.68 9.09
N ARG A 41 -0.96 -16.14 9.99
CA ARG A 41 -1.39 -15.55 11.26
C ARG A 41 -1.26 -14.04 11.17
N LYS A 42 -2.39 -13.35 11.01
CA LYS A 42 -2.46 -11.90 11.07
C LYS A 42 -2.37 -11.46 12.53
N ASN A 43 -1.46 -10.55 12.84
CA ASN A 43 -1.51 -9.85 14.11
C ASN A 43 -2.57 -8.75 13.98
N PRO A 44 -3.49 -8.56 14.94
CA PRO A 44 -4.42 -7.43 14.92
C PRO A 44 -3.73 -6.07 14.73
N PHE A 45 -2.46 -5.96 15.11
CA PHE A 45 -1.61 -4.76 14.96
C PHE A 45 -0.62 -4.86 13.80
N SER A 46 -0.88 -5.70 12.80
CA SER A 46 -0.04 -5.76 11.61
C SER A 46 -0.17 -4.47 10.80
N ASP A 47 0.95 -4.01 10.23
CA ASP A 47 0.98 -2.96 9.22
C ASP A 47 0.74 -3.54 7.81
N ILE A 48 0.55 -2.66 6.83
CA ILE A 48 0.43 -2.99 5.40
C ILE A 48 1.68 -2.50 4.69
N ASP A 49 2.53 -3.44 4.31
CA ASP A 49 3.80 -3.12 3.64
C ASP A 49 3.64 -3.22 2.12
N ILE A 50 3.81 -2.11 1.40
CA ILE A 50 3.72 -2.04 -0.06
C ILE A 50 5.02 -1.50 -0.62
N ALA A 51 5.60 -2.22 -1.58
CA ALA A 51 6.75 -1.75 -2.34
C ALA A 51 6.25 -1.27 -3.71
N VAL A 52 6.65 -0.06 -4.09
CA VAL A 52 6.26 0.58 -5.36
C VAL A 52 7.51 0.81 -6.20
N PHE A 53 7.48 0.35 -7.45
CA PHE A 53 8.53 0.64 -8.41
C PHE A 53 8.13 1.83 -9.29
N VAL A 54 8.97 2.86 -9.29
CA VAL A 54 8.76 4.10 -10.06
C VAL A 54 9.73 4.21 -11.21
N LYS A 55 9.25 4.69 -12.35
CA LYS A 55 10.04 4.82 -13.59
C LYS A 55 11.03 5.98 -13.52
N ASN A 56 10.63 7.09 -12.88
CA ASN A 56 11.45 8.28 -12.73
C ASN A 56 11.40 8.80 -11.29
N MET A 57 12.50 8.63 -10.55
CA MET A 57 12.62 9.06 -9.15
C MET A 57 12.62 10.59 -8.99
N ASN A 58 13.13 11.34 -9.96
CA ASN A 58 13.30 12.80 -9.83
C ASN A 58 11.97 13.58 -9.93
N LYS A 59 10.88 12.91 -10.29
CA LYS A 59 9.53 13.47 -10.42
C LYS A 59 8.50 12.82 -9.51
N PHE A 60 8.95 12.03 -8.52
CA PHE A 60 8.05 11.27 -7.67
C PHE A 60 8.13 11.78 -6.24
N ASP A 61 7.17 12.63 -5.86
CA ASP A 61 6.81 12.79 -4.46
C ASP A 61 5.72 11.76 -4.14
N TYR A 62 5.95 10.91 -3.15
CA TYR A 62 4.97 9.90 -2.74
C TYR A 62 3.77 10.53 -2.03
N LEU A 63 3.90 11.77 -1.55
CA LEU A 63 2.80 12.51 -0.92
C LEU A 63 1.70 12.88 -1.93
N ASP A 64 2.08 13.13 -3.19
CA ASP A 64 1.13 13.42 -4.28
C ASP A 64 0.09 12.30 -4.49
N LEU A 65 0.39 11.07 -4.06
CA LEU A 65 -0.54 9.94 -4.11
C LEU A 65 -1.74 10.11 -3.16
N PHE A 66 -1.62 10.95 -2.13
CA PHE A 66 -2.61 11.12 -1.08
C PHE A 66 -3.34 12.47 -1.16
N GLU A 67 -2.96 13.35 -2.09
CA GLU A 67 -3.57 14.69 -2.26
C GLU A 67 -4.77 14.70 -3.22
N LYS A 68 -5.22 13.55 -3.73
CA LYS A 68 -6.29 13.43 -4.74
C LYS A 68 -7.61 12.89 -4.18
#